data_AF-A0A519C0C0-F1
#
_entry.id   AF-A0A519C0C0-F1
#
_cell.length_a   1.000
_cell.length_b   1.000
_cell.length_c   1.000
_cell.angle_alpha   90.00
_cell.angle_beta   90.00
_cell.angle_gamma   90.00
#
_symmetry.space_group_name_H-M   'P 1'
#
loop_
_entity.id
_entity.type
_entity.pdbx_description
1 polymer ?
#
loop_
_entity_poly.entity_id
_entity_poly.type
_entity_poly.pdbx_seq_one_letter_code
_entity_poly.pdbx_strand_id
1 'polypeptide(L)'
;MNNIQLNWKPNASAPLWDAGTEGEQQGPFFADIELEHLRQSGPTCVPTTLAMLARATGADVGLEDIMPNINSQSPHSWSSALKPYGMQLAYCNFDIRRLEHYIDELVEMDDLFVLCFYSKDPPYDPEVEGGKLCTAHIVTLH
;
A
#
# COMPACT_ATOMS: atom_id res chain seq x y z
N MET A 1 -11.52 -45.86 -18.99
CA MET A 1 -11.57 -44.61 -18.22
C MET A 1 -11.33 -43.48 -19.20
N ASN A 2 -12.33 -42.64 -19.46
CA ASN A 2 -12.18 -41.50 -20.38
C ASN A 2 -11.45 -40.38 -19.66
N ASN A 3 -10.30 -39.97 -20.19
CA ASN A 3 -9.57 -38.78 -19.74
C ASN A 3 -10.36 -37.54 -20.19
N ILE A 4 -11.03 -36.87 -19.25
CA ILE A 4 -11.60 -35.55 -19.51
C ILE A 4 -10.43 -34.56 -19.46
N GLN A 5 -9.95 -34.13 -20.62
CA GLN A 5 -9.11 -32.93 -20.70
C GLN A 5 -10.00 -31.71 -20.46
N LEU A 6 -9.87 -31.11 -19.28
CA LEU A 6 -10.50 -29.82 -18.98
C LEU A 6 -9.82 -28.74 -19.81
N ASN A 7 -10.53 -28.19 -20.81
CA ASN A 7 -10.14 -26.98 -21.54
C ASN A 7 -10.28 -25.72 -20.67
N TRP A 8 -9.66 -25.73 -19.49
CA TRP A 8 -9.65 -24.59 -18.60
C TRP A 8 -8.52 -23.62 -18.98
N LYS A 9 -8.83 -22.32 -19.06
CA LYS A 9 -7.85 -21.24 -19.19
C LYS A 9 -8.24 -20.08 -18.26
N PRO A 10 -7.27 -19.34 -17.69
CA PRO A 10 -7.56 -18.18 -16.86
C PRO A 10 -8.26 -17.06 -17.68
N ASN A 11 -9.19 -16.34 -17.04
CA ASN A 11 -9.76 -15.13 -17.61
C ASN A 11 -8.79 -13.97 -17.41
N ALA A 12 -8.20 -13.48 -18.51
CA ALA A 12 -7.25 -12.37 -18.47
C ALA A 12 -7.91 -11.02 -18.16
N SER A 13 -9.24 -10.95 -18.18
CA SER A 13 -10.04 -9.76 -17.91
C SER A 13 -10.93 -9.97 -16.68
N ALA A 14 -10.52 -10.86 -15.77
CA ALA A 14 -11.18 -11.00 -14.47
C ALA A 14 -10.90 -9.74 -13.64
N PRO A 15 -11.93 -9.15 -13.02
CA PRO A 15 -11.76 -8.00 -12.14
C PRO A 15 -10.91 -8.39 -10.92
N LEU A 16 -10.33 -7.39 -10.27
CA LEU A 16 -9.55 -7.60 -9.04
C LEU A 16 -10.42 -8.19 -7.92
N TRP A 17 -11.70 -7.80 -7.88
CA TRP A 17 -12.69 -8.24 -6.90
C TRP A 17 -13.94 -8.75 -7.62
N ASP A 18 -14.51 -9.85 -7.12
CA ASP A 18 -15.80 -10.33 -7.59
C ASP A 18 -16.91 -9.34 -7.20
N ALA A 19 -18.01 -9.34 -7.95
CA ALA A 19 -19.17 -8.54 -7.58
C ALA A 19 -19.69 -8.95 -6.20
N GLY A 20 -19.97 -7.96 -5.35
CA GLY A 20 -20.45 -8.20 -3.99
C GLY A 20 -21.73 -9.03 -3.97
N THR A 21 -21.85 -9.91 -2.97
CA THR A 21 -23.02 -10.78 -2.81
C THR A 21 -24.10 -10.14 -1.93
N GLU A 22 -25.33 -10.64 -2.00
CA GLU A 22 -26.43 -10.13 -1.15
C GLU A 22 -26.07 -10.24 0.35
N GLY A 23 -26.05 -9.11 1.04
CA GLY A 23 -25.70 -9.02 2.46
C GLY A 23 -24.26 -8.62 2.74
N GLU A 24 -23.41 -8.48 1.73
CA GLU A 24 -22.09 -7.86 1.88
C GLU A 24 -22.18 -6.34 1.92
N GLN A 25 -21.36 -5.72 2.79
CA GLN A 25 -21.23 -4.27 2.87
C GLN A 25 -20.70 -3.74 1.53
N GLN A 26 -21.41 -2.78 0.95
CA GLN A 26 -21.06 -2.14 -0.31
C GLN A 26 -20.43 -0.76 -0.07
N GLY A 27 -19.59 -0.32 -1.00
CA GLY A 27 -18.88 0.96 -0.92
C GLY A 27 -17.52 0.84 -0.19
N PRO A 28 -16.80 1.97 -0.06
CA PRO A 28 -15.46 1.97 0.51
C PRO A 28 -15.47 1.63 2.00
N PHE A 29 -14.49 0.85 2.42
CA PHE A 29 -14.33 0.46 3.82
C PHE A 29 -13.86 1.64 4.68
N PHE A 30 -13.01 2.50 4.12
CA PHE A 30 -12.44 3.67 4.79
C PHE A 30 -13.10 4.99 4.34
N ALA A 31 -14.44 4.98 4.20
CA ALA A 31 -15.22 6.12 3.74
C ALA A 31 -15.08 7.39 4.61
N ASP A 32 -14.82 7.23 5.91
CA ASP A 32 -14.73 8.34 6.88
C ASP A 32 -13.29 8.74 7.20
N ILE A 33 -12.29 8.15 6.52
CA ILE A 33 -10.88 8.53 6.68
C ILE A 33 -10.58 9.68 5.73
N GLU A 34 -10.02 10.77 6.24
CA GLU A 34 -9.48 11.86 5.43
C GLU A 34 -7.97 11.96 5.64
N LEU A 35 -7.21 11.90 4.53
CA LEU A 35 -5.75 11.97 4.59
C LEU A 35 -5.23 13.38 4.33
N GLU A 36 -4.72 14.02 5.38
CA GLU A 36 -3.91 15.23 5.22
C GLU A 36 -2.50 14.87 4.73
N HIS A 37 -2.19 15.30 3.51
CA HIS A 37 -0.89 15.04 2.88
C HIS A 37 0.23 15.83 3.56
N LEU A 38 1.21 15.10 4.10
CA LEU A 38 2.41 15.68 4.72
C LEU A 38 3.57 15.73 3.73
N ARG A 39 4.25 16.86 3.69
CA ARG A 39 5.50 16.99 2.93
C ARG A 39 6.63 16.29 3.70
N GLN A 40 7.23 15.27 3.10
CA GLN A 40 8.41 14.63 3.68
C GLN A 40 9.64 15.56 3.65
N SER A 41 10.59 15.33 4.57
CA SER A 41 11.90 16.00 4.61
C SER A 41 13.00 14.98 4.86
N GLY A 42 13.97 14.88 3.96
CA GLY A 42 15.02 13.86 4.03
C GLY A 42 14.49 12.43 3.78
N PRO A 43 15.18 11.38 4.28
CA PRO A 43 14.85 9.98 4.01
C PRO A 43 13.71 9.45 4.91
N THR A 44 12.61 10.21 5.03
CA THR A 44 11.52 9.92 5.96
C THR A 44 10.23 9.46 5.28
N CYS A 45 10.29 8.98 4.03
CA CYS A 45 9.08 8.59 3.28
C CYS A 45 8.17 7.64 4.07
N VAL A 46 8.73 6.54 4.59
CA VAL A 46 7.99 5.54 5.39
C VAL A 46 7.37 6.15 6.65
N PRO A 47 8.14 6.74 7.59
CA PRO A 47 7.53 7.29 8.81
C PRO A 47 6.57 8.46 8.52
N THR A 48 6.76 9.21 7.43
CA THR A 48 5.82 10.27 7.03
C THR A 48 4.47 9.68 6.66
N THR A 49 4.45 8.64 5.81
CA THR A 49 3.20 7.97 5.43
C THR A 49 2.51 7.32 6.62
N LEU A 50 3.25 6.65 7.51
CA LEU A 50 2.63 6.02 8.68
C LEU A 50 2.06 7.05 9.67
N ALA A 51 2.71 8.21 9.82
CA ALA A 51 2.16 9.31 10.61
C ALA A 51 0.90 9.90 9.97
N MET A 52 0.84 10.04 8.63
CA MET A 52 -0.38 10.44 7.92
C MET A 52 -1.54 9.49 8.21
N LEU A 53 -1.31 8.19 8.07
CA LEU A 53 -2.32 7.16 8.34
C LEU A 53 -2.82 7.22 9.78
N ALA A 54 -1.91 7.30 10.75
CA ALA A 54 -2.28 7.35 12.16
C ALA A 54 -3.03 8.65 12.51
N ARG A 55 -2.65 9.79 11.94
CA ARG A 55 -3.39 11.06 12.12
C ARG A 55 -4.81 11.00 11.58
N ALA A 56 -5.02 10.25 10.50
CA ALA A 56 -6.33 10.09 9.90
C ALA A 56 -7.33 9.34 10.81
N THR A 57 -6.84 8.67 11.86
CA THR A 57 -7.68 8.10 12.93
C THR A 57 -7.95 9.08 14.08
N GLY A 58 -7.55 10.35 13.93
CA GLY A 58 -7.61 11.37 14.98
C GLY A 58 -6.45 11.34 15.99
N ALA A 59 -5.40 10.56 15.75
CA ALA A 59 -4.25 10.50 16.65
C ALA A 59 -3.32 11.71 16.49
N ASP A 60 -2.87 12.28 17.61
CA ASP A 60 -1.84 13.33 17.62
C ASP A 60 -0.44 12.70 17.67
N VAL A 61 0.12 12.43 16.49
CA VAL A 61 1.40 11.72 16.34
C VAL A 61 2.32 12.37 15.33
N GLY A 62 3.61 12.39 15.63
CA GLY A 62 4.68 12.88 14.76
C GLY A 62 5.53 11.78 14.16
N LEU A 63 6.50 12.19 13.35
CA LEU A 63 7.51 11.28 12.76
C LEU A 63 8.36 10.65 13.86
N GLU A 64 8.69 11.44 14.88
CA GLU A 64 9.46 11.11 16.06
C GLU A 64 8.83 9.99 16.90
N ASP A 65 7.51 9.84 16.85
CA ASP A 65 6.79 8.76 17.53
C ASP A 65 6.84 7.45 16.72
N ILE A 66 6.93 7.55 15.39
CA ILE A 66 6.95 6.40 14.49
C ILE A 66 8.37 5.85 14.31
N MET A 67 9.35 6.72 14.08
CA MET A 67 10.72 6.37 13.72
C MET A 67 11.38 5.33 14.65
N PRO A 68 11.24 5.39 15.99
CA PRO A 68 11.83 4.41 16.90
C PRO A 68 11.24 3.00 16.77
N ASN A 69 10.03 2.89 16.20
CA ASN A 69 9.24 1.66 16.20
C ASN A 69 9.29 0.91 14.86
N ILE A 70 9.97 1.46 13.85
CA ILE A 70 10.02 0.90 12.51
C ILE A 70 11.43 0.66 12.02
N ASN A 71 11.57 -0.29 11.11
CA ASN A 71 12.70 -0.38 10.19
C ASN A 71 12.16 -0.02 8.80
N SER A 72 12.74 0.98 8.14
CA SER A 72 12.28 1.47 6.82
C SER A 72 12.34 0.45 5.69
N GLN A 73 12.93 -0.72 5.91
CA GLN A 73 12.99 -1.84 4.97
C GLN A 73 12.14 -3.05 5.43
N SER A 74 11.35 -2.92 6.50
CA SER A 74 10.54 -4.01 7.08
C SER A 74 9.05 -3.66 7.13
N PRO A 75 8.27 -4.05 6.11
CA PRO A 75 6.81 -3.87 6.10
C PRO A 75 6.08 -4.45 7.33
N HIS A 76 6.63 -5.52 7.92
CA HIS A 76 6.11 -6.09 9.17
C HIS A 76 6.21 -5.12 10.35
N SER A 77 7.30 -4.35 10.43
CA SER A 77 7.46 -3.31 11.45
C SER A 77 6.49 -2.14 11.23
N TRP A 78 6.23 -1.77 9.97
CA TRP A 78 5.27 -0.71 9.63
C TRP A 78 3.85 -1.11 10.03
N SER A 79 3.44 -2.32 9.66
CA SER A 79 2.14 -2.88 10.03
C SER A 79 1.98 -2.98 11.55
N SER A 80 3.06 -3.36 12.27
CA SER A 80 3.04 -3.41 13.73
C SER A 80 2.93 -2.03 14.39
N ALA A 81 3.57 -1.00 13.83
CA ALA A 81 3.48 0.37 14.31
C ALA A 81 2.08 0.97 14.11
N LEU A 82 1.30 0.46 13.15
CA LEU A 82 -0.08 0.92 12.90
C LEU A 82 -1.14 0.28 13.79
N LYS A 83 -0.84 -0.86 14.44
CA LYS A 83 -1.80 -1.59 15.30
C LYS A 83 -2.43 -0.75 16.41
N PRO A 84 -1.71 0.14 17.12
CA PRO A 84 -2.31 0.99 18.15
C PRO A 84 -3.42 1.90 17.62
N TYR A 85 -3.44 2.17 16.31
CA TYR A 85 -4.42 3.02 15.63
C TYR A 85 -5.51 2.20 14.92
N GLY A 86 -5.65 0.91 15.26
CA GLY A 86 -6.69 0.04 14.68
C GLY A 86 -6.44 -0.38 13.23
N MET A 87 -5.23 -0.15 12.71
CA MET A 87 -4.86 -0.45 11.33
C MET A 87 -3.87 -1.60 11.24
N GLN A 88 -3.91 -2.30 10.12
CA GLN A 88 -2.95 -3.33 9.76
C GLN A 88 -2.72 -3.29 8.25
N LEU A 89 -1.46 -3.29 7.81
CA LEU A 89 -1.16 -3.42 6.39
C LEU A 89 -1.42 -4.85 5.93
N ALA A 90 -2.21 -4.99 4.87
CA ALA A 90 -2.34 -6.23 4.11
C ALA A 90 -1.24 -6.28 3.04
N TYR A 91 -0.51 -7.41 2.98
CA TYR A 91 0.53 -7.60 1.98
C TYR A 91 -0.07 -8.23 0.72
N CYS A 92 -0.06 -7.49 -0.38
CA CYS A 92 -0.47 -7.96 -1.69
C CYS A 92 0.77 -8.46 -2.45
N ASN A 93 0.91 -9.76 -2.63
CA ASN A 93 2.09 -10.37 -3.29
C ASN A 93 2.00 -10.36 -4.83
N PHE A 94 1.17 -9.49 -5.42
CA PHE A 94 1.03 -9.40 -6.87
C PHE A 94 2.27 -8.73 -7.50
N ASP A 95 2.67 -9.25 -8.66
CA ASP A 95 3.77 -8.70 -9.47
C ASP A 95 3.42 -7.28 -9.94
N ILE A 96 4.30 -6.31 -9.67
CA ILE A 96 4.17 -4.91 -10.05
C ILE A 96 3.87 -4.70 -11.56
N ARG A 97 4.26 -5.64 -12.42
CA ARG A 97 4.00 -5.61 -13.87
C ARG A 97 2.52 -5.78 -14.23
N ARG A 98 1.67 -6.10 -13.26
CA ARG A 98 0.23 -6.30 -13.45
C ARG A 98 -0.61 -5.26 -12.73
N LEU A 99 -0.02 -4.46 -11.85
CA LEU A 99 -0.76 -3.44 -11.11
C LEU A 99 -1.32 -2.37 -12.06
N GLU A 100 -0.62 -2.05 -13.15
CA GLU A 100 -1.09 -1.11 -14.18
C GLU A 100 -2.46 -1.50 -14.77
N HIS A 101 -2.80 -2.80 -14.80
CA HIS A 101 -4.10 -3.27 -15.29
C HIS A 101 -5.22 -3.07 -14.28
N TYR A 102 -4.88 -2.81 -13.02
CA TYR A 102 -5.82 -2.67 -11.91
C TYR A 102 -5.84 -1.25 -11.34
N ILE A 103 -5.01 -0.31 -11.82
CA ILE A 103 -4.98 1.06 -11.29
C ILE A 103 -6.35 1.73 -11.42
N ASP A 104 -6.99 1.63 -12.59
CA ASP A 104 -8.30 2.24 -12.81
C ASP A 104 -9.36 1.60 -11.89
N GLU A 105 -9.34 0.28 -11.72
CA GLU A 105 -10.22 -0.44 -10.79
C GLU A 105 -9.97 -0.01 -9.32
N LEU A 106 -8.70 0.13 -8.91
CA LEU A 106 -8.32 0.56 -7.56
C LEU A 106 -8.75 2.00 -7.27
N VAL A 107 -8.69 2.89 -8.26
CA VAL A 107 -9.17 4.27 -8.14
C VAL A 107 -10.69 4.31 -8.08
N GLU A 108 -11.39 3.50 -8.89
CA GLU A 108 -12.86 3.42 -8.87
C GLU A 108 -13.40 2.89 -7.54
N MET A 109 -12.62 2.07 -6.83
CA MET A 109 -13.00 1.59 -5.49
C MET A 109 -13.10 2.71 -4.44
N ASP A 110 -12.45 3.86 -4.66
CA ASP A 110 -12.53 5.02 -3.76
C ASP A 110 -12.22 4.68 -2.29
N ASP A 111 -11.23 3.79 -2.08
CA ASP A 111 -10.88 3.24 -0.78
C ASP A 111 -9.38 3.44 -0.48
N LEU A 112 -8.99 3.22 0.78
CA LEU A 112 -7.62 3.47 1.22
C LEU A 112 -6.66 2.34 0.80
N PHE A 113 -5.71 2.66 -0.08
CA PHE A 113 -4.64 1.75 -0.49
C PHE A 113 -3.24 2.34 -0.22
N VAL A 114 -2.30 1.47 0.16
CA VAL A 114 -0.89 1.82 0.27
C VAL A 114 -0.11 1.05 -0.80
N LEU A 115 0.39 1.77 -1.79
CA LEU A 115 1.21 1.22 -2.87
C LEU A 115 2.69 1.41 -2.57
N CYS A 116 3.43 0.31 -2.47
CA CYS A 116 4.87 0.33 -2.28
C CYS A 116 5.54 -0.25 -3.53
N PHE A 117 6.41 0.52 -4.20
CA PHE A 117 7.16 0.02 -5.35
C PHE A 117 8.66 0.21 -5.17
N TYR A 118 9.41 -0.80 -5.59
CA TYR A 118 10.88 -0.80 -5.59
C TYR A 118 11.40 -0.51 -6.99
N SER A 119 12.50 0.24 -7.09
CA SER A 119 13.21 0.37 -8.36
C SER A 119 13.73 -1.00 -8.82
N LYS A 120 13.54 -1.33 -10.10
CA LYS A 120 13.98 -2.59 -10.71
C LYS A 120 15.51 -2.68 -10.85
N ASP A 121 16.18 -1.53 -10.96
CA ASP A 121 17.63 -1.41 -11.09
C ASP A 121 18.13 -0.30 -10.15
N PRO A 122 18.11 -0.53 -8.82
CA PRO A 122 18.60 0.46 -7.89
C PRO A 122 20.13 0.57 -8.05
N PRO A 123 20.70 1.79 -8.06
CA PRO A 123 22.15 1.95 -8.06
C PRO A 123 22.75 1.25 -6.83
N TYR A 124 23.90 0.60 -7.03
CA TYR A 124 24.61 -0.13 -5.98
C TYR A 124 24.96 0.77 -4.78
N ASP A 125 25.30 2.04 -5.07
CA ASP A 125 25.45 3.10 -4.08
C ASP A 125 24.46 4.23 -4.41
N PRO A 126 23.35 4.37 -3.65
CA PRO A 126 22.35 5.37 -3.93
C PRO A 126 22.78 6.77 -3.51
N GLU A 127 23.95 7.00 -2.91
CA GLU A 127 24.39 8.35 -2.55
C GLU A 127 24.72 9.18 -3.80
N VAL A 128 23.88 10.18 -4.08
CA VAL A 128 24.11 11.19 -5.12
C VAL A 128 24.09 12.55 -4.43
N GLU A 129 25.09 13.41 -4.70
CA GLU A 129 25.30 14.75 -4.11
C GLU A 129 24.13 15.31 -3.29
N GLY A 130 24.14 15.06 -1.98
CA GLY A 130 23.14 15.60 -1.04
C GLY A 130 22.05 14.63 -0.55
N GLY A 131 22.05 13.36 -0.97
CA GLY A 131 21.15 12.36 -0.37
C GLY A 131 21.23 10.96 -1.00
N LYS A 132 20.61 9.98 -0.35
CA LYS A 132 20.44 8.63 -0.91
C LYS A 132 19.23 8.61 -1.86
N LEU A 133 19.39 8.07 -3.06
CA LEU A 133 18.32 7.73 -4.00
C LEU A 133 17.30 6.83 -3.27
N CYS A 134 16.05 7.26 -3.30
CA CYS A 134 14.96 6.51 -2.69
C CYS A 134 14.63 5.29 -3.56
N THR A 135 15.06 4.10 -3.13
CA THR A 135 14.86 2.85 -3.88
C THR A 135 13.46 2.28 -3.73
N ALA A 136 12.65 2.84 -2.83
CA ALA A 136 11.26 2.47 -2.58
C ALA A 136 10.40 3.71 -2.37
N HIS A 137 9.28 3.83 -3.09
CA HIS A 137 8.30 4.90 -2.88
C HIS A 137 7.02 4.29 -2.32
N ILE A 138 6.41 5.00 -1.38
CA ILE A 138 5.10 4.68 -0.83
C ILE A 138 4.13 5.77 -1.28
N VAL A 139 3.06 5.36 -1.94
CA VAL A 139 1.97 6.23 -2.37
C VAL A 139 0.71 5.77 -1.65
N THR A 140 -0.04 6.71 -1.11
CA THR A 140 -1.37 6.45 -0.60
C THR A 140 -2.38 6.83 -1.67
N LEU A 141 -3.30 5.93 -1.98
CA LEU A 141 -4.46 6.21 -2.82
C LEU A 141 -5.66 6.28 -1.89
N HIS A 142 -6.36 7.41 -1.95
CA HIS A 142 -7.63 7.71 -1.32
C HIS A 142 -8.28 8.81 -2.14
#